data_AF-A0A969VWL0-F1
#
_entry.id   AF-A0A969VWL0-F1
#
_cell.length_a   1.000
_cell.length_b   1.000
_cell.length_c   1.000
_cell.angle_alpha   90.00
_cell.angle_beta   90.00
_cell.angle_gamma   90.00
#
_symmetry.space_group_name_H-M   'P 1'
#
loop_
_entity.id
_entity.type
_entity.pdbx_description
1 polymer ?
#
loop_
_entity_poly.entity_id
_entity_poly.type
_entity_poly.pdbx_seq_one_letter_code
_entity_poly.pdbx_strand_id
1 'polypeptide(L)'
;MEKNFPARKTEKTKYLISKSKIKDGFSSDKFIIFGEDKREFERYRNLMIDELDPKTVIQVDLVFMIIKHGWDLKRINLIRNGLMNAETRILLEKAFNIEDTQILNKEEIEKELTDLDRKSEVMGMIYARDCIGVNAFEKLSRLETSIHAKYIKIYDYYKLDRFGKELYEQRQVSNN
;
A
#
# COMPACT_ATOMS: atom_id res chain seq x y z
N MET A 1 33.07 -35.10 18.20
CA MET A 1 32.65 -33.69 18.03
C MET A 1 31.13 -33.67 18.02
N GLU A 2 30.49 -33.38 19.15
CA GLU A 2 29.05 -33.11 19.17
C GLU A 2 28.79 -31.83 18.37
N LYS A 3 28.07 -31.96 17.27
CA LYS A 3 27.54 -30.80 16.55
C LYS A 3 26.50 -30.16 17.47
N ASN A 4 26.86 -29.03 18.07
CA ASN A 4 25.93 -28.13 18.77
C ASN A 4 24.88 -27.62 17.75
N PHE A 5 23.81 -28.38 17.57
CA PHE A 5 22.65 -27.90 16.82
C PHE A 5 21.99 -26.80 17.66
N PRO A 6 21.69 -25.63 17.07
CA PRO A 6 21.00 -24.58 17.80
C PRO A 6 19.66 -25.12 18.33
N ALA A 7 19.38 -24.82 19.60
CA ALA A 7 18.15 -25.27 20.24
C ALA A 7 16.92 -24.90 19.40
N ARG A 8 16.01 -25.87 19.21
CA ARG A 8 14.79 -25.67 18.43
C ARG A 8 13.96 -24.57 19.07
N LYS A 9 13.79 -23.44 18.38
CA LYS A 9 12.97 -22.33 18.86
C LYS A 9 11.52 -22.80 19.03
N THR A 10 10.89 -22.43 20.14
CA THR A 10 9.47 -22.67 20.39
C THR A 10 8.60 -21.88 19.41
N GLU A 11 7.36 -22.33 19.16
CA GLU A 11 6.42 -21.62 18.29
C GLU A 11 6.14 -20.18 18.79
N LYS A 12 6.06 -19.99 20.11
CA LYS A 12 5.93 -18.66 20.72
C LYS A 12 7.11 -17.76 20.37
N THR A 13 8.34 -18.27 20.45
CA THR A 13 9.55 -17.51 20.08
C THR A 13 9.55 -17.17 18.58
N LYS A 14 9.13 -18.10 17.71
CA LYS A 14 9.04 -17.84 16.26
C LYS A 14 8.00 -16.76 15.95
N TYR A 15 6.84 -16.81 16.60
CA TYR A 15 5.81 -15.80 16.49
C TYR A 15 6.31 -14.41 16.90
N LEU A 16 6.95 -14.28 18.07
CA LEU A 16 7.46 -12.98 18.53
C LEU A 16 8.51 -12.39 17.57
N ILE A 17 9.41 -13.22 17.04
CA ILE A 17 10.39 -12.81 16.02
C ILE A 17 9.70 -12.37 14.73
N SER A 18 8.69 -13.11 14.30
CA SER A 18 7.94 -12.81 13.08
C SER A 18 7.14 -11.50 13.23
N LYS A 19 6.48 -11.30 14.37
CA LYS A 19 5.74 -10.06 14.70
C LYS A 19 6.66 -8.84 14.77
N SER A 20 7.85 -8.95 15.34
CA SER A 20 8.82 -7.85 15.36
C SER A 20 9.28 -7.50 13.94
N LYS A 21 9.53 -8.52 13.10
CA LYS A 21 9.88 -8.33 11.68
C LYS A 21 8.81 -7.63 10.85
N ILE A 22 7.52 -7.71 11.19
CA ILE A 22 6.51 -6.88 10.51
C ILE A 22 6.84 -5.41 10.73
N LYS A 23 7.13 -5.02 11.97
CA LYS A 23 7.44 -3.62 12.31
C LYS A 23 8.71 -3.16 11.60
N ASP A 24 9.75 -4.00 11.61
CA ASP A 24 11.05 -3.68 11.00
C ASP A 24 11.03 -3.75 9.45
N GLY A 25 10.27 -4.68 8.89
CA GLY A 25 10.12 -4.86 7.45
C GLY A 25 9.42 -3.66 6.81
N PHE A 26 8.38 -3.14 7.47
CA PHE A 26 7.67 -1.95 7.05
C PHE A 26 8.32 -0.61 7.47
N SER A 27 9.25 -0.60 8.43
CA SER A 27 9.95 0.64 8.80
C SER A 27 11.07 1.02 7.82
N SER A 28 11.39 0.15 6.87
CA SER A 28 12.41 0.43 5.86
C SER A 28 11.89 1.46 4.85
N ASP A 29 12.70 2.45 4.52
CA ASP A 29 12.45 3.48 3.49
C ASP A 29 12.25 2.89 2.07
N LYS A 30 12.14 1.56 1.96
CA LYS A 30 11.89 0.80 0.74
C LYS A 30 10.40 0.66 0.39
N PHE A 31 9.49 0.94 1.32
CA PHE A 31 8.04 0.83 1.10
C PHE A 31 7.35 2.15 0.81
N ILE A 32 7.94 3.24 1.27
CA ILE A 32 7.48 4.61 1.04
C ILE A 32 8.17 5.11 -0.21
N ILE A 33 7.38 5.55 -1.19
CA ILE A 33 7.93 6.17 -2.40
C ILE A 33 7.78 7.70 -2.34
N PHE A 34 8.39 8.39 -3.30
CA PHE A 34 8.29 9.85 -3.39
C PHE A 34 6.83 10.32 -3.34
N GLY A 35 6.56 11.37 -2.57
CA GLY A 35 5.20 11.90 -2.38
C GLY A 35 4.36 11.17 -1.32
N GLU A 36 4.80 10.05 -0.74
CA GLU A 36 4.04 9.39 0.33
C GLU A 36 4.44 9.89 1.72
N ASP A 37 3.47 10.01 2.63
CA ASP A 37 3.73 10.35 4.03
C ASP A 37 4.05 9.07 4.83
N LYS A 38 5.32 8.94 5.25
CA LYS A 38 5.78 7.84 6.10
C LYS A 38 4.97 7.71 7.39
N ARG A 39 4.56 8.81 8.02
CA ARG A 39 3.78 8.79 9.26
C ARG A 39 2.36 8.28 9.00
N GLU A 40 1.77 8.62 7.86
CA GLU A 40 0.46 8.09 7.47
C GLU A 40 0.51 6.59 7.25
N PHE A 41 1.53 6.13 6.53
CA PHE A 41 1.75 4.70 6.34
C PHE A 41 1.94 3.96 7.67
N GLU A 42 2.77 4.48 8.56
CA GLU A 42 3.01 3.87 9.87
C GLU A 42 1.75 3.81 10.72
N ARG A 43 0.91 4.86 10.70
CA ARG A 43 -0.42 4.84 11.34
C ARG A 43 -1.31 3.75 10.75
N TYR A 44 -1.42 3.70 9.42
CA TYR A 44 -2.21 2.67 8.72
C TYR A 44 -1.74 1.26 9.07
N ARG A 45 -0.43 1.00 8.99
CA ARG A 45 0.18 -0.28 9.35
C ARG A 45 -0.17 -0.67 10.78
N ASN A 46 0.03 0.22 11.74
CA ASN A 46 -0.20 -0.08 13.15
C ASN A 46 -1.67 -0.40 13.40
N LEU A 47 -2.59 0.40 12.86
CA LEU A 47 -4.03 0.15 12.95
C LEU A 47 -4.40 -1.23 12.39
N MET A 48 -3.89 -1.60 11.21
CA MET A 48 -4.17 -2.91 10.61
C MET A 48 -3.59 -4.08 11.41
N ILE A 49 -2.40 -3.93 11.99
CA ILE A 49 -1.82 -4.96 12.87
C ILE A 49 -2.67 -5.15 14.11
N ASP A 50 -3.13 -4.04 14.71
CA ASP A 50 -3.92 -4.05 15.93
C ASP A 50 -5.33 -4.62 15.68
N GLU A 51 -5.96 -4.27 14.56
CA GLU A 51 -7.28 -4.77 14.18
C GLU A 51 -7.26 -6.26 13.81
N LEU A 52 -6.25 -6.69 13.05
CA LEU A 52 -6.15 -8.09 12.62
C LEU A 52 -5.67 -8.97 13.77
N ASP A 53 -4.71 -8.54 14.58
CA ASP A 53 -4.22 -9.27 15.75
C ASP A 53 -3.77 -10.72 15.42
N PRO A 54 -2.72 -10.88 14.59
CA PRO A 54 -2.21 -12.19 14.22
C PRO A 54 -1.62 -12.93 15.43
N LYS A 55 -1.88 -14.23 15.54
CA LYS A 55 -1.42 -15.13 16.63
C LYS A 55 -0.42 -16.18 16.19
N THR A 56 -0.31 -16.44 14.89
CA THR A 56 0.64 -17.40 14.31
C THR A 56 1.60 -16.72 13.35
N VAL A 57 2.70 -17.38 13.01
CA VAL A 57 3.67 -16.90 12.01
C VAL A 57 3.01 -16.76 10.63
N ILE A 58 2.15 -17.71 10.25
CA ILE A 58 1.42 -17.66 8.98
C ILE A 58 0.48 -16.45 8.95
N GLN A 59 -0.24 -16.21 10.05
CA GLN A 59 -1.11 -15.03 10.17
C GLN A 59 -0.33 -13.73 10.10
N VAL A 60 0.88 -13.69 10.66
CA VAL A 60 1.79 -12.54 10.52
C VAL A 60 2.11 -12.28 9.04
N ASP A 61 2.48 -13.30 8.27
CA ASP A 61 2.82 -13.15 6.86
C ASP A 61 1.59 -12.69 6.04
N LEU A 62 0.41 -13.22 6.35
CA LEU A 62 -0.86 -12.78 5.74
C LEU A 62 -1.18 -11.31 6.06
N VAL A 63 -1.04 -10.90 7.33
CA VAL A 63 -1.21 -9.49 7.75
C VAL A 63 -0.23 -8.57 7.03
N PHE A 64 1.02 -9.00 6.87
CA PHE A 64 2.00 -8.25 6.08
C PHE A 64 1.54 -8.05 4.63
N MET A 65 1.05 -9.10 3.98
CA MET A 65 0.54 -8.99 2.60
C MET A 65 -0.72 -8.11 2.51
N ILE A 66 -1.63 -8.19 3.49
CA ILE A 66 -2.83 -7.34 3.57
C ILE A 66 -2.44 -5.86 3.65
N ILE A 67 -1.53 -5.51 4.57
CA ILE A 67 -1.06 -4.13 4.74
C ILE A 67 -0.41 -3.62 3.46
N LYS A 68 0.49 -4.42 2.86
CA LYS A 68 1.17 -4.03 1.62
C LYS A 68 0.16 -3.73 0.50
N HIS A 69 -0.76 -4.66 0.23
CA HIS A 69 -1.70 -4.50 -0.88
C HIS A 69 -2.75 -3.42 -0.62
N GLY A 70 -3.19 -3.24 0.63
CA GLY A 70 -4.08 -2.12 0.98
C GLY A 70 -3.40 -0.76 0.83
N TRP A 71 -2.09 -0.65 1.12
CA TRP A 71 -1.34 0.56 0.84
C TRP A 71 -1.13 0.79 -0.66
N ASP A 72 -0.85 -0.26 -1.43
CA ASP A 72 -0.75 -0.17 -2.90
C ASP A 72 -2.07 0.35 -3.52
N LEU A 73 -3.23 -0.04 -2.99
CA LEU A 73 -4.54 0.48 -3.42
C LEU A 73 -4.70 1.98 -3.09
N LYS A 74 -4.28 2.43 -1.90
CA LYS A 74 -4.27 3.86 -1.54
C LYS A 74 -3.36 4.66 -2.48
N ARG A 75 -2.19 4.13 -2.81
CA ARG A 75 -1.26 4.72 -3.78
C ARG A 75 -1.87 4.84 -5.17
N ILE A 76 -2.57 3.82 -5.65
CA ILE A 76 -3.26 3.87 -6.94
C ILE A 76 -4.29 5.00 -6.97
N ASN A 77 -5.05 5.19 -5.88
CA ASN A 77 -5.98 6.32 -5.78
C ASN A 77 -5.25 7.67 -5.83
N LEU A 78 -4.11 7.79 -5.17
CA LEU A 78 -3.29 9.00 -5.21
C LEU A 78 -2.80 9.32 -6.63
N ILE A 79 -2.28 8.32 -7.35
CA ILE A 79 -1.84 8.44 -8.75
C ILE A 79 -3.01 8.83 -9.65
N ARG A 80 -4.17 8.16 -9.50
CA ARG A 80 -5.37 8.44 -10.27
C ARG A 80 -5.82 9.90 -10.12
N ASN A 81 -5.91 10.38 -8.87
CA ASN A 81 -6.26 11.77 -8.59
C ASN A 81 -5.26 12.73 -9.24
N GLY A 82 -3.96 12.39 -9.21
CA GLY A 82 -2.92 13.14 -9.89
C GLY A 82 -3.12 13.26 -11.40
N LEU A 83 -3.41 12.15 -12.06
CA LEU A 83 -3.70 12.12 -13.49
C LEU A 83 -4.93 12.98 -13.83
N MET A 84 -6.02 12.84 -13.07
CA MET A 84 -7.26 13.59 -13.31
C MET A 84 -7.07 15.10 -13.11
N ASN A 85 -6.34 15.50 -12.07
CA ASN A 85 -6.03 16.91 -11.82
C ASN A 85 -5.19 17.50 -12.95
N ALA A 86 -4.16 16.77 -13.42
CA ALA A 86 -3.31 17.21 -14.52
C ALA A 86 -4.11 17.38 -15.82
N GLU A 87 -4.98 16.42 -16.16
CA GLU A 87 -5.87 16.55 -17.33
C GLU A 87 -6.85 17.71 -17.19
N THR A 88 -7.45 17.90 -16.01
CA THR A 88 -8.36 19.01 -15.73
C THR A 88 -7.66 20.35 -15.94
N ARG A 89 -6.43 20.49 -15.44
CA ARG A 89 -5.61 21.70 -15.63
C ARG A 89 -5.39 21.98 -17.12
N ILE A 90 -4.94 20.99 -17.88
CA ILE A 90 -4.71 21.13 -19.34
C ILE A 90 -5.99 21.54 -20.08
N LEU A 91 -7.14 20.97 -19.71
CA LEU A 91 -8.43 21.30 -20.32
C LEU A 91 -8.87 22.73 -20.00
N LEU A 92 -8.70 23.19 -18.75
CA LEU A 92 -9.01 24.56 -18.35
C LEU A 92 -8.09 25.58 -19.04
N GLU A 93 -6.79 25.31 -19.11
CA GLU A 93 -5.81 26.15 -19.82
C GLU A 93 -6.21 26.35 -21.29
N LYS A 94 -6.61 25.25 -21.98
CA LYS A 94 -7.12 25.29 -23.36
C LYS A 94 -8.46 26.00 -23.51
N ALA A 95 -9.41 25.75 -22.61
CA ALA A 95 -10.77 26.30 -22.70
C ALA A 95 -10.82 27.82 -22.43
N PHE A 96 -9.94 28.31 -21.57
CA PHE A 96 -9.88 29.72 -21.17
C PHE A 96 -8.78 30.52 -21.88
N ASN A 97 -8.09 29.92 -22.85
CA ASN A 97 -7.01 30.56 -23.62
C ASN A 97 -5.92 31.19 -22.75
N ILE A 98 -5.62 30.55 -21.62
CA ILE A 98 -4.55 30.95 -20.69
C ILE A 98 -3.25 30.38 -21.25
N GLU A 99 -2.78 30.92 -22.38
CA GLU A 99 -1.56 30.46 -23.06
C GLU A 99 -0.27 30.86 -22.34
N ASP A 100 -0.33 31.69 -21.28
CA ASP A 100 0.83 32.39 -20.72
C ASP A 100 1.15 32.02 -19.26
N THR A 101 1.45 30.74 -18.99
CA THR A 101 2.16 30.38 -17.75
C THR A 101 3.39 29.51 -17.91
N GLN A 102 3.93 29.32 -19.12
CA GLN A 102 5.17 28.56 -19.27
C GLN A 102 6.16 29.14 -20.29
N ILE A 103 6.97 30.10 -19.82
CA ILE A 103 8.42 29.95 -19.93
C ILE A 103 9.00 30.17 -18.53
N LEU A 104 8.69 29.25 -17.60
CA LEU A 104 9.34 29.24 -16.31
C LEU A 104 10.67 28.50 -16.46
N ASN A 105 11.76 29.19 -16.12
CA ASN A 105 13.07 28.55 -16.06
C ASN A 105 13.07 27.50 -14.92
N LYS A 106 14.09 26.64 -14.84
CA LYS A 106 14.19 25.57 -13.84
C LYS A 106 13.92 26.05 -12.40
N GLU A 107 14.33 27.27 -12.06
CA GLU A 107 14.18 27.86 -10.72
C GLU A 107 12.73 28.29 -10.45
N GLU A 108 12.00 28.75 -11.46
CA GLU A 108 10.58 29.07 -11.35
C GLU A 108 9.68 27.83 -11.34
N ILE A 109 10.05 26.76 -12.06
CA ILE A 109 9.41 25.45 -11.94
C ILE A 109 9.60 24.90 -10.52
N GLU A 110 10.80 25.01 -9.97
CA GLU A 110 11.07 24.62 -8.57
C GLU A 110 10.25 25.48 -7.58
N LYS A 111 9.98 26.76 -7.90
CA LYS A 111 9.20 27.69 -7.07
C LYS A 111 7.69 27.40 -7.08
N GLU A 112 7.09 27.11 -8.23
CA GLU A 112 5.70 26.65 -8.37
C GLU A 112 5.50 25.26 -7.74
N LEU A 113 6.49 24.37 -7.85
CA LEU A 113 6.48 23.06 -7.19
C LEU A 113 6.62 23.17 -5.66
N THR A 114 7.29 24.21 -5.14
CA THR A 114 7.27 24.51 -3.70
C THR A 114 5.92 25.02 -3.20
N ASP A 115 5.06 25.59 -4.06
CA ASP A 115 3.67 25.95 -3.73
C ASP A 115 2.69 24.78 -3.95
N LEU A 116 3.10 23.74 -4.68
CA LEU A 116 2.35 22.50 -4.88
C LEU A 116 2.77 21.41 -3.88
N ASP A 117 2.22 21.47 -2.67
CA ASP A 117 2.16 20.36 -1.70
C ASP A 117 1.31 19.15 -2.21
N ARG A 118 1.02 19.07 -3.51
CA ARG A 118 0.13 18.08 -4.12
C ARG A 118 0.89 16.84 -4.56
N LYS A 119 1.26 16.05 -3.56
CA LYS A 119 1.80 14.68 -3.66
C LYS A 119 1.15 13.83 -4.76
N SER A 120 -0.14 14.01 -5.03
CA SER A 120 -0.88 13.30 -6.08
C SER A 120 -0.48 13.67 -7.50
N GLU A 121 -0.35 14.96 -7.82
CA GLU A 121 -0.13 15.42 -9.20
C GLU A 121 1.24 14.98 -9.73
N VAL A 122 2.28 15.05 -8.89
CA VAL A 122 3.62 14.53 -9.23
C VAL A 122 3.57 13.03 -9.51
N MET A 123 2.86 12.27 -8.66
CA MET A 123 2.69 10.83 -8.83
C MET A 123 1.94 10.46 -10.11
N GLY A 124 0.90 11.23 -10.47
CA GLY A 124 0.20 11.10 -11.73
C GLY A 124 1.10 11.34 -12.94
N MET A 125 1.88 12.43 -12.92
CA MET A 125 2.79 12.79 -14.02
C MET A 125 3.91 11.75 -14.24
N ILE A 126 4.53 11.26 -13.16
CA ILE A 126 5.54 10.19 -13.25
C ILE A 126 4.95 8.95 -13.91
N TYR A 127 3.76 8.53 -13.47
CA TYR A 127 3.10 7.36 -14.01
C TYR A 127 2.67 7.54 -15.48
N ALA A 128 2.16 8.72 -15.85
CA ALA A 128 1.81 9.05 -17.23
C ALA A 128 3.04 8.97 -18.15
N ARG A 129 4.17 9.55 -17.73
CA ARG A 129 5.43 9.49 -18.47
C ARG A 129 5.88 8.05 -18.69
N ASP A 130 5.85 7.22 -17.65
CA ASP A 130 6.25 5.81 -17.73
C ASP A 130 5.28 4.98 -18.62
N CYS A 131 4.05 5.46 -18.81
CA CYS A 131 3.08 4.89 -19.75
C CYS A 131 3.19 5.43 -21.19
N ILE A 132 4.15 6.33 -21.49
CA ILE A 132 4.24 7.09 -22.75
C ILE A 132 2.93 7.88 -23.02
N GLY A 133 2.28 8.39 -21.97
CA GLY A 133 1.02 9.16 -22.02
C GLY A 133 -0.23 8.38 -22.47
N VAL A 134 -0.08 7.32 -23.26
CA VAL A 134 -1.20 6.59 -23.87
C VAL A 134 -1.74 5.53 -22.90
N ASN A 135 -3.05 5.61 -22.65
CA ASN A 135 -3.83 4.66 -21.86
C ASN A 135 -3.36 4.49 -20.41
N ALA A 136 -2.78 5.53 -19.80
CA ALA A 136 -2.34 5.51 -18.41
C ALA A 136 -3.50 5.10 -17.47
N PHE A 137 -4.68 5.69 -17.62
CA PHE A 137 -5.86 5.32 -16.82
C PHE A 137 -6.27 3.85 -16.97
N GLU A 138 -6.31 3.34 -18.19
CA GLU A 138 -6.70 1.94 -18.45
C GLU A 138 -5.70 0.96 -17.82
N LYS A 139 -4.39 1.24 -17.94
CA LYS A 139 -3.33 0.45 -17.31
C LYS A 139 -3.40 0.51 -15.78
N LEU A 140 -3.68 1.69 -15.23
CA LEU A 140 -3.82 1.89 -13.78
C LEU A 140 -5.05 1.14 -13.24
N SER A 141 -6.17 1.17 -13.97
CA SER A 141 -7.40 0.45 -13.62
C SER A 141 -7.22 -1.08 -13.64
N ARG A 142 -6.51 -1.61 -14.64
CA ARG A 142 -6.14 -3.04 -14.68
C ARG A 142 -5.27 -3.44 -13.49
N LEU A 143 -4.28 -2.60 -13.13
CA LEU A 143 -3.43 -2.83 -11.97
C LEU A 143 -4.25 -2.85 -10.68
N GLU A 144 -5.15 -1.88 -10.49
CA GLU A 144 -6.06 -1.81 -9.35
C GLU A 144 -6.86 -3.09 -9.20
N THR A 145 -7.50 -3.54 -10.29
CA THR A 145 -8.33 -4.75 -10.30
C THR A 145 -7.52 -5.98 -9.87
N SER A 146 -6.30 -6.11 -10.38
CA SER A 146 -5.40 -7.21 -10.01
C SER A 146 -4.99 -7.19 -8.53
N ILE A 147 -4.66 -6.01 -7.99
CA ILE A 147 -4.30 -5.86 -6.58
C ILE A 147 -5.51 -6.10 -5.68
N HIS A 148 -6.69 -5.60 -6.06
CA HIS A 148 -7.92 -5.78 -5.31
C HIS A 148 -8.31 -7.25 -5.19
N ALA A 149 -8.26 -8.01 -6.30
CA ALA A 149 -8.53 -9.44 -6.30
C ALA A 149 -7.56 -10.22 -5.38
N LYS A 150 -6.26 -9.86 -5.40
CA LYS A 150 -5.26 -10.46 -4.49
C LYS A 150 -5.54 -10.10 -3.04
N TYR A 151 -5.86 -8.83 -2.77
CA TYR A 151 -6.16 -8.33 -1.43
C TYR A 151 -7.32 -9.09 -0.80
N ILE A 152 -8.45 -9.21 -1.51
CA ILE A 152 -9.63 -9.95 -1.04
C ILE A 152 -9.25 -11.40 -0.72
N LYS A 153 -8.57 -12.08 -1.64
CA LYS A 153 -8.20 -13.48 -1.46
C LYS A 153 -7.33 -13.71 -0.21
N ILE A 154 -6.35 -12.83 0.03
CA ILE A 154 -5.46 -12.92 1.18
C ILE A 154 -6.23 -12.64 2.47
N TYR A 155 -7.13 -11.64 2.45
CA TYR A 155 -7.97 -11.30 3.58
C TYR A 155 -8.92 -12.45 3.94
N ASP A 156 -9.53 -13.11 2.96
CA ASP A 156 -10.39 -14.28 3.19
C ASP A 156 -9.61 -15.44 3.79
N TYR A 157 -8.40 -15.73 3.29
CA TYR A 157 -7.54 -16.74 3.89
C TYR A 157 -7.17 -16.41 5.34
N TYR A 158 -6.87 -15.14 5.62
CA TYR A 158 -6.60 -14.69 6.97
C TYR A 158 -7.81 -14.93 7.88
N LYS A 159 -9.03 -14.55 7.43
CA LYS A 159 -10.26 -14.75 8.20
C LYS A 159 -10.54 -16.23 8.46
N LEU A 160 -10.36 -17.08 7.46
CA LEU A 160 -10.54 -18.53 7.59
C LEU A 160 -9.54 -19.15 8.58
N ASP A 161 -8.26 -18.79 8.49
CA ASP A 161 -7.25 -19.31 9.42
C ASP A 161 -7.45 -18.81 10.85
N ARG A 162 -7.85 -17.53 11.00
CA ARG A 162 -8.02 -16.89 12.31
C ARG A 162 -9.30 -17.31 13.02
N PHE A 163 -10.42 -17.36 12.30
CA PHE A 163 -11.77 -17.52 12.87
C PHE A 163 -12.50 -18.78 12.38
N GLY A 164 -12.05 -19.42 11.30
CA GLY A 164 -12.70 -20.61 10.75
C GLY A 164 -12.65 -21.82 11.70
N LYS A 165 -11.61 -21.92 12.54
CA LYS A 165 -11.57 -22.90 13.63
C LYS A 165 -12.58 -22.60 14.74
N GLU A 166 -12.69 -21.35 15.17
CA GLU A 166 -13.65 -20.93 16.21
C GLU A 166 -15.11 -21.17 15.77
N LEU A 167 -15.44 -20.93 14.49
CA LEU A 167 -16.75 -21.27 13.91
C LEU A 167 -17.01 -22.78 13.84
N TYR A 168 -15.98 -23.60 13.60
CA TYR A 168 -16.10 -25.06 13.61
C TYR A 168 -16.29 -25.61 15.02
N GLU A 169 -15.57 -25.07 16.00
CA GLU A 169 -15.66 -25.46 17.41
C GLU A 169 -16.99 -25.03 18.04
N GLN A 170 -17.50 -23.83 17.74
CA GLN A 170 -18.82 -23.38 18.22
C GLN A 170 -19.97 -24.28 17.71
N ARG A 171 -19.89 -24.80 16.48
CA ARG A 171 -20.88 -25.74 15.93
C ARG A 171 -20.86 -27.12 16.60
N GLN A 172 -19.71 -27.56 17.12
CA GLN A 172 -19.61 -28.83 17.85
C GLN A 172 -20.20 -28.72 19.26
N VAL A 173 -20.08 -27.54 19.89
CA VAL A 173 -20.64 -27.26 21.24
C VAL A 173 -22.15 -27.04 21.20
N SER A 174 -22.69 -26.50 20.10
CA SER A 174 -24.14 -26.26 19.95
C SER A 174 -24.94 -27.45 19.39
N ASN A 175 -24.26 -28.52 18.96
CA ASN A 175 -24.86 -29.80 18.55
C ASN A 175 -24.75 -30.91 19.61
N ASN A 176 -24.31 -30.58 20.82
CA ASN A 176 -24.34 -31.42 22.02
C ASN A 176 -25.32 -30.83 23.04
#